data_AF-A0A382DB22-F1
#
_entry.id   AF-A0A382DB22-F1
#
_cell.length_a   1.000
_cell.length_b   1.000
_cell.length_c   1.000
_cell.angle_alpha   90.00
_cell.angle_beta   90.00
_cell.angle_gamma   90.00
#
_symmetry.space_group_name_H-M   'P 1'
#
loop_
_entity.id
_entity.type
_entity.pdbx_description
1 polymer ?
#
loop_
_entity_poly.entity_id
_entity_poly.type
_entity_poly.pdbx_seq_one_letter_code
_entity_poly.pdbx_strand_id
1 'polypeptide(L)'
;VVGRARDAGVAGMVTIGTDLAESRTAIEVACRFDGVWATAGVHPHEARFGIDGIVELLDDEAVVAVGEAGLDFHYDHSPRDVQADVFAAQVALANERGMPLVIHSREA
;
A
#
# COMPACT_ATOMS: atom_id res chain seq x y z
N VAL A 1 21.38 -0.12 -1.37
CA VAL A 1 20.66 1.15 -1.67
C VAL A 1 20.33 1.89 -0.39
N VAL A 2 19.62 1.25 0.56
CA VAL A 2 19.27 1.80 1.89
C VAL A 2 20.42 2.50 2.62
N GLY A 3 21.60 1.87 2.73
CA GLY A 3 22.75 2.50 3.39
C GLY A 3 23.15 3.85 2.76
N ARG A 4 23.22 3.92 1.43
CA ARG A 4 23.53 5.18 0.72
C ARG A 4 22.46 6.25 0.92
N ALA A 5 21.20 5.88 1.06
CA ALA A 5 20.12 6.84 1.34
C ALA A 5 20.31 7.45 2.74
N ARG A 6 20.65 6.62 3.73
CA ARG A 6 20.95 7.09 5.10
C ARG A 6 22.18 8.00 5.12
N ASP A 7 23.25 7.62 4.42
CA ASP A 7 24.47 8.44 4.31
C ASP A 7 24.19 9.81 3.67
N ALA A 8 23.17 9.89 2.82
CA ALA A 8 22.70 11.13 2.20
C ALA A 8 21.71 11.94 3.06
N GLY A 9 21.40 11.48 4.29
CA GLY A 9 20.52 12.17 5.23
C GLY A 9 19.04 11.79 5.17
N VAL A 10 18.67 10.74 4.44
CA VAL A 10 17.29 10.20 4.48
C VAL A 10 17.05 9.54 5.83
N ALA A 11 16.15 10.11 6.62
CA ALA A 11 15.87 9.69 8.00
C ALA A 11 14.90 8.50 8.13
N GLY A 12 14.09 8.25 7.08
CA GLY A 12 13.10 7.19 7.08
C GLY A 12 12.61 6.88 5.67
N MET A 13 12.13 5.66 5.47
CA MET A 13 11.59 5.21 4.18
C MET A 13 10.32 4.40 4.41
N VAL A 14 9.33 4.56 3.54
CA VAL A 14 8.16 3.69 3.49
C VAL A 14 8.20 2.95 2.15
N THR A 15 8.27 1.62 2.19
CA THR A 15 8.18 0.77 1.00
C THR A 15 6.72 0.42 0.76
N ILE A 16 6.32 0.43 -0.52
CA ILE A 16 4.92 0.32 -0.92
C ILE A 16 4.56 -1.13 -1.23
N GLY A 17 3.45 -1.60 -0.69
CA GLY A 17 2.75 -2.79 -1.17
C GLY A 17 1.63 -2.42 -2.13
N THR A 18 1.51 -3.10 -3.26
CA THR A 18 0.47 -2.83 -4.28
C THR A 18 -0.52 -3.97 -4.49
N ASP A 19 -0.22 -5.15 -3.95
CA ASP A 19 -1.12 -6.29 -3.84
C ASP A 19 -0.74 -7.13 -2.60
N LEU A 20 -1.38 -8.28 -2.38
CA LEU A 20 -1.09 -9.14 -1.23
C LEU A 20 0.37 -9.65 -1.19
N ALA A 21 0.91 -10.07 -2.34
CA ALA A 21 2.25 -10.65 -2.42
C ALA A 21 3.34 -9.58 -2.29
N GLU A 22 3.14 -8.43 -2.94
CA GLU A 22 4.02 -7.28 -2.83
C GLU A 22 3.95 -6.66 -1.44
N SER A 23 2.78 -6.62 -0.79
CA SER A 23 2.66 -6.16 0.59
C SER A 23 3.46 -7.05 1.55
N ARG A 24 3.43 -8.38 1.39
CA ARG A 24 4.29 -9.30 2.16
C ARG A 24 5.77 -9.02 1.92
N THR A 25 6.15 -8.80 0.66
CA THR A 25 7.54 -8.48 0.30
C THR A 25 7.97 -7.13 0.90
N ALA A 26 7.09 -6.13 0.90
CA ALA A 26 7.33 -4.82 1.48
C ALA A 26 7.55 -4.92 3.01
N ILE A 27 6.74 -5.73 3.70
CA ILE A 27 6.93 -6.03 5.13
C ILE A 27 8.28 -6.72 5.38
N GLU A 28 8.62 -7.74 4.59
CA GLU A 28 9.93 -8.40 4.72
C GLU A 28 11.11 -7.42 4.54
N VAL A 29 10.99 -6.46 3.62
CA VAL A 29 12.00 -5.42 3.42
C VAL A 29 12.05 -4.47 4.61
N ALA A 30 10.90 -4.03 5.12
CA ALA A 30 10.82 -3.14 6.29
C ALA A 30 11.47 -3.79 7.52
N CYS A 31 11.17 -5.06 7.79
CA CYS A 31 11.76 -5.82 8.91
C CYS A 31 13.29 -6.03 8.79
N ARG A 32 13.88 -5.88 7.60
CA ARG A 32 15.33 -6.04 7.39
C ARG A 32 16.14 -4.78 7.71
N PHE A 33 15.50 -3.61 7.79
CA PHE A 33 16.21 -2.33 7.88
C PHE A 33 15.55 -1.36 8.86
N ASP A 34 16.29 -0.93 9.90
CA ASP A 34 15.78 0.08 10.84
C ASP A 34 15.31 1.39 10.17
N GLY A 35 14.20 1.96 10.62
CA GLY A 35 13.65 3.17 10.00
C GLY A 35 13.13 2.97 8.58
N VAL A 36 12.80 1.72 8.22
CA VAL A 36 12.01 1.37 7.04
C VAL A 36 10.69 0.78 7.51
N TRP A 37 9.60 1.27 6.95
CA TRP A 37 8.24 0.79 7.19
C TRP A 37 7.59 0.35 5.89
N ALA A 38 6.45 -0.31 5.98
CA ALA A 38 5.69 -0.78 4.84
C ALA A 38 4.27 -0.19 4.80
N THR A 39 3.67 -0.21 3.63
CA THR A 39 2.21 -0.14 3.46
C THR A 39 1.68 -1.50 3.03
N ALA A 40 0.40 -1.75 3.26
CA ALA A 40 -0.29 -2.90 2.68
C ALA A 40 -1.64 -2.48 2.09
N GLY A 41 -1.89 -2.89 0.85
CA GLY A 41 -3.06 -2.46 0.09
C GLY A 41 -3.11 -3.06 -1.30
N VAL A 42 -4.09 -2.58 -2.08
CA VAL A 42 -4.37 -3.00 -3.44
C VAL A 42 -4.41 -1.78 -4.35
N HIS A 43 -3.44 -1.70 -5.24
CA HIS A 43 -3.32 -0.64 -6.23
C HIS A 43 -4.47 -0.75 -7.26
N PRO A 44 -4.96 0.36 -7.84
CA PRO A 44 -6.05 0.35 -8.81
C PRO A 44 -5.87 -0.64 -9.96
N HIS A 45 -4.65 -0.88 -10.43
CA HIS A 45 -4.38 -1.91 -11.44
C HIS A 45 -4.75 -3.33 -11.01
N GLU A 46 -4.65 -3.65 -9.72
CA GLU A 46 -4.90 -4.98 -9.17
C GLU A 46 -6.30 -5.12 -8.54
N ALA A 47 -7.13 -4.07 -8.59
CA ALA A 47 -8.45 -4.03 -7.97
C ALA A 47 -9.37 -5.22 -8.37
N ARG A 48 -9.25 -5.75 -9.60
CA ARG A 48 -10.01 -6.94 -10.04
C ARG A 48 -9.83 -8.19 -9.17
N PHE A 49 -8.79 -8.25 -8.35
CA PHE A 49 -8.51 -9.36 -7.44
C PHE A 49 -9.05 -9.14 -6.02
N GLY A 50 -9.61 -7.96 -5.72
CA GLY A 50 -10.13 -7.64 -4.40
C GLY A 50 -9.03 -7.44 -3.35
N ILE A 51 -9.44 -7.35 -2.08
CA ILE A 51 -8.56 -7.02 -0.93
C ILE A 51 -8.30 -8.19 0.02
N ASP A 52 -8.64 -9.42 -0.40
CA ASP A 52 -8.55 -10.61 0.44
C ASP A 52 -7.11 -10.79 0.96
N GLY A 53 -6.97 -10.96 2.27
CA GLY A 53 -5.68 -11.15 2.94
C GLY A 53 -4.94 -9.87 3.33
N ILE A 54 -5.39 -8.68 2.89
CA ILE A 54 -4.74 -7.40 3.24
C ILE A 54 -4.99 -7.04 4.70
N VAL A 55 -6.20 -7.27 5.19
CA VAL A 55 -6.61 -6.91 6.56
C VAL A 55 -5.68 -7.54 7.60
N GLU A 56 -5.28 -8.79 7.37
CA GLU A 56 -4.38 -9.54 8.25
C GLU A 56 -2.94 -9.00 8.24
N LEU A 57 -2.52 -8.33 7.16
CA LEU A 57 -1.19 -7.71 7.09
C LEU A 57 -1.12 -6.40 7.87
N LEU A 58 -2.24 -5.73 8.09
CA LEU A 58 -2.28 -4.45 8.80
C LEU A 58 -1.95 -4.57 10.30
N ASP A 59 -1.98 -5.78 10.85
CA ASP A 59 -1.64 -6.05 12.25
C ASP A 59 -0.12 -6.19 12.47
N ASP A 60 0.69 -6.17 11.40
CA ASP A 60 2.16 -6.21 11.49
C ASP A 60 2.72 -4.83 11.90
N GLU A 61 3.62 -4.79 12.90
CA GLU A 61 4.19 -3.55 13.43
C GLU A 61 4.99 -2.74 12.39
N ALA A 62 5.48 -3.38 11.32
CA ALA A 62 6.16 -2.71 10.25
C ALA A 62 5.21 -1.93 9.32
N VAL A 63 3.91 -2.25 9.33
CA VAL A 63 2.90 -1.61 8.46
C VAL A 63 2.35 -0.35 9.12
N VAL A 64 2.54 0.79 8.45
CA VAL A 64 2.18 2.10 9.01
C VAL A 64 1.02 2.79 8.28
N ALA A 65 0.56 2.23 7.16
CA ALA A 65 -0.57 2.77 6.39
C ALA A 65 -1.23 1.70 5.51
N VAL A 66 -2.51 1.91 5.22
CA VAL A 66 -3.23 1.18 4.16
C VAL A 66 -2.84 1.75 2.80
N GLY A 67 -2.68 0.90 1.81
CA GLY A 67 -2.35 1.29 0.43
C GLY A 67 -1.06 0.64 -0.08
N GLU A 68 -0.64 0.92 -1.29
CA GLU A 68 -1.16 1.95 -2.18
C GLU A 68 -2.55 1.61 -2.71
N ALA A 69 -3.50 2.52 -2.53
CA ALA A 69 -4.91 2.37 -2.93
C ALA A 69 -5.33 3.59 -3.75
N GLY A 70 -6.34 3.48 -4.62
CA GLY A 70 -6.81 4.66 -5.34
C GLY A 70 -7.39 4.37 -6.70
N LEU A 71 -7.23 5.32 -7.62
CA LEU A 71 -7.82 5.31 -8.95
C LEU A 71 -6.76 5.62 -10.01
N ASP A 72 -6.71 4.80 -11.06
CA ASP A 72 -5.92 5.04 -12.27
C ASP A 72 -6.82 4.83 -13.50
N PHE A 73 -7.22 5.94 -14.13
CA PHE A 73 -8.06 5.92 -15.33
C PHE A 73 -7.25 6.06 -16.62
N HIS A 74 -5.93 6.14 -16.51
CA HIS A 74 -5.04 6.15 -17.67
C HIS A 74 -4.88 4.73 -18.23
N TYR A 75 -4.80 3.72 -17.35
CA TYR A 75 -4.75 2.30 -17.72
C TYR A 75 -5.98 1.53 -17.18
N ASP A 76 -6.80 0.97 -18.07
CA ASP A 76 -7.96 0.17 -17.70
C ASP A 76 -7.59 -1.31 -17.37
N HIS A 77 -6.55 -1.53 -16.56
CA HIS A 77 -6.15 -2.89 -16.11
C HIS A 77 -7.19 -3.54 -15.19
N SER A 78 -7.94 -2.71 -14.48
CA SER A 78 -9.15 -3.10 -13.76
C SER A 78 -10.29 -2.13 -14.15
N PRO A 79 -11.54 -2.62 -14.29
CA PRO A 79 -12.69 -1.75 -14.57
C PRO A 79 -12.84 -0.63 -13.55
N ARG A 80 -13.24 0.56 -13.99
CA ARG A 80 -13.26 1.78 -13.15
C ARG A 80 -14.22 1.69 -11.97
N ASP A 81 -15.35 1.03 -12.15
CA ASP A 81 -16.31 0.70 -11.09
C ASP A 81 -15.68 -0.21 -10.04
N VAL A 82 -14.96 -1.25 -10.47
CA VAL A 82 -14.22 -2.15 -9.57
C VAL A 82 -13.10 -1.41 -8.83
N GLN A 83 -12.37 -0.50 -9.51
CA GLN A 83 -11.37 0.35 -8.84
C GLN A 83 -12.02 1.20 -7.73
N ALA A 84 -13.18 1.82 -8.02
CA ALA A 84 -13.89 2.66 -7.05
C ALA A 84 -14.37 1.85 -5.84
N ASP A 85 -14.92 0.66 -6.05
CA ASP A 85 -15.38 -0.23 -4.97
C ASP A 85 -14.21 -0.68 -4.08
N VAL A 86 -13.10 -1.10 -4.67
CA VAL A 86 -11.90 -1.52 -3.93
C VAL A 86 -11.23 -0.35 -3.21
N PHE A 87 -11.19 0.83 -3.82
CA PHE A 87 -10.67 2.02 -3.16
C PHE A 87 -11.54 2.40 -1.95
N ALA A 88 -12.87 2.40 -2.11
CA ALA A 88 -13.80 2.67 -1.02
C ALA A 88 -13.65 1.66 0.13
N ALA A 89 -13.45 0.37 -0.17
CA ALA A 89 -13.19 -0.66 0.83
C ALA A 89 -11.90 -0.40 1.63
N GLN A 90 -10.82 0.03 0.96
CA GLN A 90 -9.56 0.37 1.64
C GLN A 90 -9.65 1.67 2.45
N VAL A 91 -10.42 2.65 1.99
CA VAL A 91 -10.75 3.86 2.78
C VAL A 91 -11.51 3.47 4.05
N ALA A 92 -12.50 2.58 3.95
CA ALA A 92 -13.23 2.09 5.10
C ALA A 92 -12.31 1.36 6.09
N LEU A 93 -11.41 0.51 5.57
CA LEU A 93 -10.44 -0.24 6.37
C LEU A 93 -9.46 0.68 7.11
N ALA A 94 -8.93 1.70 6.43
CA ALA A 94 -8.05 2.70 7.05
C ALA A 94 -8.75 3.44 8.20
N ASN A 95 -10.02 3.83 8.00
CA ASN A 95 -10.82 4.46 9.05
C ASN A 95 -11.11 3.50 10.22
N GLU A 96 -11.47 2.24 9.94
CA GLU A 96 -11.73 1.23 10.97
C GLU A 96 -10.50 0.99 11.86
N ARG A 97 -9.32 0.92 11.25
CA ARG A 97 -8.04 0.69 11.94
C ARG A 97 -7.41 1.97 12.51
N GLY A 98 -7.98 3.15 12.21
CA GLY A 98 -7.38 4.43 12.57
C GLY A 98 -6.01 4.66 11.93
N MET A 99 -5.78 4.06 10.76
CA MET A 99 -4.50 4.12 10.04
C MET A 99 -4.54 5.18 8.93
N PRO A 100 -3.39 5.79 8.60
CA PRO A 100 -3.25 6.59 7.39
C PRO A 100 -3.55 5.78 6.12
N LEU A 101 -3.90 6.50 5.04
CA LEU A 101 -4.11 5.95 3.70
C LEU A 101 -3.11 6.55 2.71
N VAL A 102 -2.40 5.71 1.97
CA VAL A 102 -1.55 6.11 0.85
C VAL A 102 -2.34 5.98 -0.44
N ILE A 103 -2.51 7.11 -1.12
CA ILE A 103 -3.43 7.24 -2.28
C ILE A 103 -2.64 7.39 -3.58
N HIS A 104 -2.96 6.54 -4.55
CA HIS A 104 -2.67 6.75 -5.97
C HIS A 104 -3.82 7.48 -6.65
N SER A 105 -3.51 8.52 -7.43
CA SER A 105 -4.48 9.16 -8.31
C SER A 105 -3.80 9.51 -9.62
N ARG A 106 -4.39 9.03 -10.72
CA ARG A 106 -3.96 9.38 -12.07
C ARG A 106 -5.18 9.51 -12.98
N GLU A 107 -5.37 10.73 -13.49
CA GLU A 107 -6.47 11.08 -14.41
C GLU A 107 -7.87 10.76 -13.86
N ALA A 108 -8.03 10.82 -12.53
CA ALA A 108 -9.22 10.44 -11.78
C ALA A 108 -9.67 11.53 -10.80
#